data_AF-A0A1S8C6P4-F1
#
_entry.id   AF-A0A1S8C6P4-F1
#
_cell.length_a   1.000
_cell.length_b   1.000
_cell.length_c   1.000
_cell.angle_alpha   90.00
_cell.angle_beta   90.00
_cell.angle_gamma   90.00
#
_symmetry.space_group_name_H-M   'P 1'
#
loop_
_entity.id
_entity.type
_entity.pdbx_description
1 polymer ?
#
loop_
_entity_poly.entity_id
_entity_poly.type
_entity_poly.pdbx_seq_one_letter_code
_entity_poly.pdbx_strand_id
1 'polypeptide(L)'
;MALLAVLTTVVLAVGTAPAQAHDGLVRSTPAAGAALPAAPTAVELDFSGAPLPLGTQVLVTGPGGTVSAGAPEIRGTSVLQSLSADVPAGSYTVQWRSTSSDGHPVEGTYGFTVTPGAAPAAAVPTQPVAASADPG
;
A
#
# COMPACT_ATOMS: atom_id res chain seq x y z
N MET A 1 61.51 4.46 34.32
CA MET A 1 60.08 4.69 34.61
C MET A 1 59.59 5.86 33.78
N ALA A 2 58.98 5.62 32.62
CA ALA A 2 58.07 6.55 31.96
C ALA A 2 57.30 5.74 30.92
N LEU A 3 56.15 5.21 31.34
CA LEU A 3 55.26 4.39 30.54
C LEU A 3 54.49 5.33 29.59
N LEU A 4 54.67 5.13 28.28
CA LEU A 4 53.80 5.69 27.24
C LEU A 4 52.38 5.13 27.44
N ALA A 5 51.40 6.01 27.65
CA ALA A 5 49.99 5.66 27.57
C ALA A 5 49.36 6.43 26.42
N VAL A 6 49.38 5.84 25.22
CA VAL A 6 48.59 6.31 24.09
C VAL A 6 47.19 5.71 24.25
N LEU A 7 46.23 6.51 24.71
CA LEU A 7 44.82 6.14 24.73
C LEU A 7 44.28 6.24 23.30
N THR A 8 44.05 5.09 22.64
CA THR A 8 43.38 5.03 21.34
C THR A 8 41.88 4.91 21.56
N THR A 9 41.14 6.01 21.43
CA THR A 9 39.68 5.99 21.50
C THR A 9 39.11 5.48 20.18
N VAL A 10 38.75 4.20 20.11
CA VAL A 10 37.95 3.67 19.00
C VAL A 10 36.51 4.12 19.21
N VAL A 11 36.08 5.13 18.46
CA VAL A 11 34.66 5.51 18.37
C VAL A 11 33.99 4.53 17.41
N LEU A 12 33.25 3.58 17.97
CA LEU A 12 32.42 2.67 17.20
C LEU A 12 31.17 3.45 16.76
N ALA A 13 31.17 3.95 15.52
CA ALA A 13 29.99 4.56 14.91
C ALA A 13 28.98 3.45 14.55
N VAL A 14 28.28 2.93 15.55
CA VAL A 14 27.10 2.09 15.34
C VAL A 14 25.98 2.99 14.83
N GLY A 15 25.72 2.93 13.53
CA GLY A 15 24.60 3.63 12.91
C GLY A 15 23.28 3.13 13.51
N THR A 16 22.60 3.98 14.27
CA THR A 16 21.24 3.71 14.72
C THR A 16 20.30 3.93 13.54
N ALA A 17 19.88 2.83 12.89
CA ALA A 17 18.75 2.92 11.97
C ALA A 17 17.55 3.48 12.74
N PRO A 18 16.78 4.42 12.17
CA PRO A 18 15.59 4.92 12.84
C PRO A 18 14.64 3.75 13.10
N ALA A 19 14.25 3.56 14.35
CA ALA A 19 13.20 2.59 14.67
C ALA A 19 11.89 3.10 14.02
N GLN A 20 11.34 2.34 13.07
CA GLN A 20 10.00 2.60 12.58
C GLN A 20 9.01 2.24 13.68
N ALA A 21 8.50 3.26 14.39
CA ALA A 21 7.50 3.09 15.43
C ALA A 21 6.07 3.09 14.88
N HIS A 22 5.86 3.67 13.68
CA HIS A 22 4.53 3.85 13.11
C HIS A 22 4.14 2.69 12.19
N ASP A 23 2.93 2.18 12.36
CA ASP A 23 2.30 1.24 11.45
C ASP A 23 1.87 1.96 10.17
N GLY A 24 2.68 1.81 9.12
CA GLY A 24 2.47 2.44 7.82
C GLY A 24 1.70 1.55 6.85
N LEU A 25 1.06 2.17 5.85
CA LEU A 25 0.46 1.45 4.73
C LEU A 25 1.57 0.74 3.93
N VAL A 26 1.46 -0.59 3.78
CA VAL A 26 2.40 -1.41 3.00
C VAL A 26 1.83 -1.82 1.65
N ARG A 27 0.50 -1.97 1.54
CA ARG A 27 -0.18 -2.36 0.31
C ARG A 27 -1.60 -1.86 0.29
N SER A 28 -2.12 -1.62 -0.91
CA SER A 28 -3.54 -1.37 -1.13
C SER A 28 -4.10 -2.27 -2.23
N THR A 29 -5.38 -2.61 -2.09
CA THR A 29 -6.19 -3.25 -3.13
C THR A 29 -7.48 -2.43 -3.28
N PRO A 30 -7.71 -1.75 -4.41
CA PRO A 30 -6.86 -1.64 -5.59
C PRO A 30 -5.49 -1.01 -5.30
N ALA A 31 -4.48 -1.39 -6.07
CA ALA A 31 -3.16 -0.77 -5.97
C ALA A 31 -3.23 0.71 -6.38
N ALA A 32 -2.36 1.54 -5.80
CA ALA A 32 -2.24 2.93 -6.21
C ALA A 32 -1.94 3.04 -7.72
N GLY A 33 -2.74 3.84 -8.42
CA GLY A 33 -2.69 4.02 -9.88
C GLY A 33 -3.31 2.89 -10.70
N ALA A 34 -3.93 1.88 -10.08
CA ALA A 34 -4.52 0.76 -10.82
C ALA A 34 -5.66 1.22 -11.74
N ALA A 35 -5.73 0.62 -12.93
CA ALA A 35 -6.88 0.72 -13.83
C ALA A 35 -7.65 -0.60 -13.80
N LEU A 36 -8.92 -0.54 -13.42
CA LEU A 36 -9.78 -1.70 -13.22
C LEU A 36 -10.82 -1.80 -14.34
N PRO A 37 -11.08 -3.01 -14.87
CA PRO A 37 -12.14 -3.23 -15.85
C PRO A 37 -13.56 -3.14 -15.25
N ALA A 38 -13.67 -3.23 -13.93
CA ALA A 38 -14.93 -3.18 -13.20
C ALA A 38 -14.69 -2.55 -11.83
N ALA A 39 -15.72 -1.93 -11.27
CA ALA A 39 -15.64 -1.37 -9.94
C ALA A 39 -15.42 -2.47 -8.89
N PRO A 40 -14.52 -2.25 -7.92
CA PRO A 40 -14.37 -3.17 -6.80
C PRO A 40 -15.53 -3.01 -5.82
N THR A 41 -15.83 -4.05 -5.06
CA THR A 41 -16.84 -4.00 -3.99
C THR A 41 -16.30 -3.42 -2.69
N ALA A 42 -14.97 -3.34 -2.55
CA ALA A 42 -14.30 -2.82 -1.38
C ALA A 42 -12.90 -2.28 -1.74
N VAL A 43 -12.37 -1.42 -0.87
CA VAL A 43 -10.95 -1.09 -0.80
C VAL A 43 -10.35 -1.74 0.43
N GLU A 44 -9.21 -2.38 0.28
CA GLU A 44 -8.44 -3.00 1.35
C GLU A 44 -7.08 -2.30 1.48
N LEU A 45 -6.71 -1.96 2.72
CA LEU A 45 -5.47 -1.30 3.08
C LEU A 45 -4.72 -2.21 4.06
N ASP A 46 -3.55 -2.70 3.66
CA ASP A 46 -2.68 -3.50 4.52
C ASP A 46 -1.64 -2.60 5.17
N PHE A 47 -1.49 -2.73 6.49
CA PHE A 47 -0.52 -1.98 7.28
C PHE A 47 0.60 -2.89 7.79
N SER A 48 1.74 -2.30 8.18
CA SER A 48 2.87 -3.04 8.77
C SER A 48 2.59 -3.59 10.18
N GLY A 49 1.52 -3.12 10.82
CA GLY A 49 1.02 -3.60 12.11
C GLY A 49 -0.49 -3.37 12.23
N ALA A 50 -1.08 -3.86 13.32
CA ALA A 50 -2.53 -3.82 13.52
C ALA A 50 -2.98 -2.43 13.98
N PRO A 51 -3.79 -1.70 13.20
CA PRO A 51 -4.30 -0.40 13.61
C PRO A 51 -5.18 -0.48 14.85
N LEU A 52 -5.17 0.58 15.66
CA LEU A 52 -6.15 0.77 16.71
C LEU A 52 -7.51 1.14 16.10
N PRO A 53 -8.63 0.58 16.62
CA PRO A 53 -9.97 0.90 16.11
C PRO A 53 -10.35 2.38 16.21
N LEU A 54 -9.95 3.03 17.30
CA LEU A 54 -10.27 4.43 17.54
C LEU A 54 -9.45 5.32 16.59
N GLY A 55 -10.14 6.04 15.71
CA GLY A 55 -9.52 7.00 14.79
C GLY A 55 -9.15 6.44 13.42
N THR A 56 -9.36 5.14 13.17
CA THR A 56 -9.18 4.52 11.85
C THR A 56 -10.38 4.82 10.95
N GLN A 57 -10.15 5.43 9.79
CA GLN A 57 -11.16 5.87 8.83
C GLN A 57 -10.67 5.69 7.40
N VAL A 58 -11.59 5.36 6.48
CA VAL A 58 -11.33 5.28 5.05
C VAL A 58 -12.48 5.96 4.30
N LEU A 59 -12.16 6.93 3.46
CA LEU A 59 -13.10 7.66 2.62
C LEU A 59 -12.75 7.39 1.16
N VAL A 60 -13.72 6.92 0.40
CA VAL A 60 -13.55 6.68 -1.04
C VAL A 60 -14.50 7.58 -1.80
N THR A 61 -13.94 8.41 -2.68
CA THR A 61 -14.68 9.36 -3.51
C THR A 61 -14.49 9.00 -4.98
N GLY A 62 -15.59 8.76 -5.68
CA GLY A 62 -15.62 8.52 -7.12
C GLY A 62 -16.15 9.73 -7.90
N PRO A 63 -16.38 9.57 -9.22
CA PRO A 63 -16.89 10.61 -10.10
C PRO A 63 -18.24 11.19 -9.68
N GLY A 64 -19.08 10.37 -9.04
CA GLY A 64 -20.41 10.76 -8.53
C GLY A 64 -20.43 11.23 -7.08
N GLY A 65 -19.28 11.35 -6.42
CA GLY A 65 -19.16 11.69 -5.00
C GLY A 65 -18.71 10.52 -4.12
N THR A 66 -18.99 10.59 -2.82
CA THR A 66 -18.58 9.57 -1.85
C THR A 66 -19.25 8.23 -2.13
N VAL A 67 -18.45 7.18 -2.18
CA VAL A 67 -18.90 5.79 -2.44
C VAL A 67 -18.54 4.82 -1.31
N SER A 68 -17.80 5.25 -0.28
CA SER A 68 -17.56 4.43 0.92
C SER A 68 -18.87 4.17 1.66
N ALA A 69 -19.16 2.91 1.95
CA ALA A 69 -20.38 2.45 2.60
C ALA A 69 -20.10 1.86 3.98
N GLY A 70 -20.76 2.38 5.01
CA GLY A 70 -20.59 1.94 6.38
C GLY A 70 -19.22 2.30 6.98
N ALA A 71 -18.95 1.78 8.18
CA ALA A 71 -17.66 1.94 8.85
C ALA A 71 -16.63 0.94 8.29
N PRO A 72 -15.33 1.28 8.26
CA PRO A 72 -14.29 0.34 7.88
C PRO A 72 -14.15 -0.78 8.91
N GLU A 73 -13.84 -1.98 8.43
CA GLU A 73 -13.63 -3.17 9.24
C GLU A 73 -12.14 -3.45 9.38
N ILE A 74 -11.65 -3.58 10.62
CA ILE A 74 -10.27 -3.99 10.90
C ILE A 74 -10.21 -5.52 10.98
N ARG A 75 -9.32 -6.14 10.19
CA ARG A 75 -9.09 -7.58 10.10
C ARG A 75 -7.59 -7.86 10.24
N GLY A 76 -7.12 -8.02 11.48
CA GLY A 76 -5.69 -8.15 11.76
C GLY A 76 -4.95 -6.85 11.42
N THR A 77 -4.05 -6.91 10.44
CA THR A 77 -3.30 -5.74 9.95
C THR A 77 -3.96 -5.04 8.75
N SER A 78 -5.14 -5.51 8.33
CA SER A 78 -5.83 -4.99 7.15
C SER A 78 -7.07 -4.20 7.55
N VAL A 79 -7.36 -3.13 6.81
CA VAL A 79 -8.57 -2.30 6.96
C VAL A 79 -9.38 -2.40 5.67
N LEU A 80 -10.60 -2.90 5.77
CA LEU A 80 -11.51 -3.07 4.65
C LEU A 80 -12.61 -2.02 4.68
N GLN A 81 -12.72 -1.24 3.60
CA GLN A 81 -13.79 -0.28 3.39
C GLN A 81 -14.70 -0.76 2.26
N SER A 82 -15.93 -1.15 2.61
CA SER A 82 -16.96 -1.50 1.63
C SER A 82 -17.34 -0.28 0.77
N LEU A 83 -17.65 -0.53 -0.50
CA LEU A 83 -18.16 0.48 -1.44
C LEU A 83 -19.64 0.23 -1.77
N SER A 84 -20.37 1.29 -2.07
CA SER A 84 -21.74 1.23 -2.60
C SER A 84 -21.79 0.45 -3.92
N ALA A 85 -22.95 -0.10 -4.32
CA ALA A 85 -23.07 -0.91 -5.54
C ALA A 85 -22.93 -0.09 -6.85
N ASP A 86 -23.35 1.19 -6.83
CA ASP A 86 -23.32 2.08 -7.99
C ASP A 86 -22.03 2.89 -8.03
N VAL A 87 -20.97 2.25 -8.53
CA VAL A 87 -19.62 2.84 -8.63
C VAL A 87 -19.36 3.20 -10.11
N PRO A 88 -19.60 4.45 -10.52
CA PRO A 88 -19.51 4.85 -11.93
C PRO A 88 -18.09 4.70 -12.51
N ALA A 89 -17.98 4.51 -13.82
CA ALA A 89 -16.67 4.55 -14.47
C ALA A 89 -15.98 5.91 -14.25
N GLY A 90 -14.67 5.90 -14.01
CA GLY A 90 -13.85 7.10 -13.86
C GLY A 90 -12.81 6.99 -12.74
N SER A 91 -12.29 8.14 -12.33
CA SER A 91 -11.24 8.24 -11.32
C SER A 91 -11.79 8.21 -9.90
N TYR A 92 -11.09 7.49 -9.04
CA TYR A 92 -11.38 7.33 -7.63
C TYR A 92 -10.22 7.84 -6.79
N THR A 93 -10.55 8.45 -5.66
CA THR A 93 -9.59 8.86 -4.63
C THR A 93 -9.92 8.14 -3.33
N VAL A 94 -8.92 7.49 -2.75
CA VAL A 94 -8.97 6.86 -1.44
C VAL A 94 -8.16 7.71 -0.48
N GLN A 95 -8.84 8.29 0.50
CA GLN A 95 -8.23 8.98 1.64
C GLN A 95 -8.37 8.10 2.86
N TRP A 96 -7.31 7.99 3.66
CA TRP A 96 -7.33 7.17 4.86
C TRP A 96 -6.58 7.83 6.00
N ARG A 97 -7.03 7.47 7.20
CA ARG A 97 -6.36 7.73 8.47
C ARG A 97 -6.35 6.42 9.25
N SER A 98 -5.20 6.05 9.78
CA SER A 98 -4.99 4.88 10.62
C SER A 98 -4.37 5.32 11.93
N THR A 99 -4.85 4.82 13.06
CA THR A 99 -4.15 5.02 14.33
C THR A 99 -3.21 3.83 14.50
N SER A 100 -1.91 4.08 14.40
CA SER A 100 -0.87 3.06 14.60
C SER A 100 -0.94 2.45 16.01
N SER A 101 -0.40 1.25 16.19
CA SER A 101 -0.36 0.56 17.49
C SER A 101 0.40 1.35 18.57
N ASP A 102 1.28 2.28 18.17
CA ASP A 102 1.96 3.24 19.06
C ASP A 102 1.11 4.48 19.44
N GLY A 103 -0.13 4.56 18.95
CA GLY A 103 -1.11 5.59 19.27
C GLY A 103 -1.08 6.84 18.38
N HIS A 104 -0.14 6.94 17.44
CA HIS A 104 -0.06 8.10 16.54
C HIS A 104 -0.91 7.90 15.28
N PRO A 105 -1.60 8.95 14.80
CA PRO A 105 -2.29 8.89 13.52
C PRO A 105 -1.28 8.92 12.36
N VAL A 106 -1.52 8.07 11.37
CA VAL A 106 -0.87 8.06 10.06
C VAL A 106 -1.96 8.28 9.01
N GLU A 107 -1.68 9.10 8.01
CA GLU A 107 -2.64 9.48 6.98
C GLU A 107 -2.05 9.31 5.58
N GLY A 108 -2.92 9.16 4.59
CA GLY A 108 -2.48 9.11 3.21
C GLY A 108 -3.64 9.22 2.22
N THR A 109 -3.25 9.38 0.96
CA THR A 109 -4.18 9.42 -0.16
C THR A 109 -3.58 8.72 -1.38
N TYR A 110 -4.40 8.03 -2.15
CA TYR A 110 -4.03 7.51 -3.46
C TYR A 110 -5.25 7.46 -4.38
N GLY A 111 -5.01 7.24 -5.68
CA GLY A 111 -6.09 7.09 -6.65
C GLY A 111 -6.04 5.76 -7.41
N PHE A 112 -7.19 5.35 -7.95
CA PHE A 112 -7.33 4.28 -8.94
C PHE A 112 -8.41 4.68 -9.95
N THR A 113 -8.50 3.97 -11.07
CA THR A 113 -9.47 4.30 -12.13
C THR A 113 -10.29 3.05 -12.48
N VAL A 114 -11.58 3.23 -12.74
CA VAL A 114 -12.45 2.18 -13.30
C VAL A 114 -12.76 2.53 -14.76
N THR A 115 -12.30 1.69 -15.68
CA THR A 115 -12.55 1.79 -17.13
C THR A 115 -13.20 0.52 -17.64
N PRO A 116 -14.54 0.46 -17.68
CA PRO A 116 -15.27 -0.67 -18.23
C PRO A 116 -14.77 -1.05 -19.64
N GLY A 117 -14.43 -2.32 -19.82
CA GLY A 117 -13.97 -2.85 -21.13
C GLY A 117 -12.47 -2.77 -21.40
N ALA A 118 -11.65 -2.26 -20.47
CA ALA A 118 -10.19 -2.42 -20.56
C ALA A 118 -9.81 -3.85 -20.19
N ALA A 119 -9.59 -4.72 -21.17
CA ALA A 119 -9.00 -6.05 -20.92
C ALA A 119 -7.73 -5.90 -20.06
N PRO A 120 -7.47 -6.81 -19.08
CA PRO A 120 -6.18 -6.80 -18.40
C PRO A 120 -5.09 -6.86 -19.46
N ALA A 121 -4.10 -5.98 -19.40
CA ALA A 121 -2.94 -6.10 -20.25
C ALA A 121 -2.32 -7.49 -19.98
N ALA A 122 -2.58 -8.42 -20.90
CA ALA A 122 -2.07 -9.77 -20.81
C ALA A 122 -0.54 -9.66 -20.70
N ALA A 123 0.03 -10.29 -19.67
CA ALA A 123 1.45 -10.55 -19.60
C ALA A 123 1.88 -11.09 -20.95
N VAL A 124 2.79 -10.39 -21.62
CA VAL A 124 3.35 -10.82 -22.91
C VAL A 124 3.94 -12.20 -22.67
N PRO A 125 3.42 -13.28 -23.28
CA PRO A 125 4.10 -14.56 -23.20
C PRO A 125 5.41 -14.38 -23.95
N THR A 126 6.53 -14.56 -23.23
CA THR A 126 7.85 -14.73 -23.82
C THR A 126 7.76 -15.92 -24.78
N GLN A 127 7.68 -15.63 -26.08
CA GLN A 127 7.83 -16.66 -27.10
C GLN A 127 9.21 -17.32 -26.89
N PRO A 128 9.29 -18.65 -26.80
CA PRO A 128 10.57 -19.34 -26.83
C PRO A 128 11.23 -19.05 -28.17
N VAL A 129 12.48 -18.57 -28.15
CA VAL A 129 13.31 -18.53 -29.34
C VAL A 129 13.50 -19.98 -29.81
N ALA A 130 12.90 -20.33 -30.94
CA ALA A 130 13.17 -21.58 -31.62
C ALA A 130 14.65 -21.56 -32.04
N ALA A 131 15.43 -22.49 -31.52
CA ALA A 131 16.80 -22.72 -31.94
C ALA A 131 16.80 -23.17 -33.40
N SER A 132 17.42 -22.38 -34.28
CA SER A 132 17.76 -22.79 -35.63
C SER A 132 18.74 -23.96 -35.56
N ALA A 133 18.33 -25.13 -36.04
CA ALA A 133 19.23 -26.22 -36.34
C ALA A 133 20.01 -25.88 -37.63
N ASP A 134 21.34 -25.95 -37.52
CA ASP A 134 22.29 -25.86 -38.63
C ASP A 134 22.43 -27.25 -39.29
N PRO A 135 22.35 -27.38 -40.63
CA PRO A 135 22.67 -28.64 -41.30
C PRO A 135 24.14 -28.64 -41.74
N GLY A 136 24.95 -29.44 -41.06
CA GLY A 136 26.28 -29.88 -41.51
C GLY A 136 26.34 -31.40 -41.59
#